data_AF-A0A2V9GJX6-F1
#
_entry.id   AF-A0A2V9GJX6-F1
#
_cell.length_a   1.000
_cell.length_b   1.000
_cell.length_c   1.000
_cell.angle_alpha   90.00
_cell.angle_beta   90.00
_cell.angle_gamma   90.00
#
_symmetry.space_group_name_H-M   'P 1'
#
loop_
_entity.id
_entity.type
_entity.pdbx_description
1 polymer ?
#
loop_
_entity_poly.entity_id
_entity_poly.type
_entity_poly.pdbx_seq_one_letter_code
_entity_poly.pdbx_strand_id
1 'polypeptide(L)' 'SSVLAQLLRLPPGDRAELATALWESLSDDEREGELALSPEQRAELDRRWADHENRPDNVVPWSEGRRKLLAGE' A
#
# COMPACT_ATOMS: atom_id res chain seq x y z
N SER A 1 -27.35 -5.82 5.84
CA SER A 1 -26.39 -4.92 5.15
C SER A 1 -25.12 -4.88 5.98
N SER A 2 -23.96 -5.22 5.43
CA SER A 2 -22.68 -5.20 6.16
C SER A 2 -22.29 -3.77 6.53
N VAL A 3 -21.54 -3.58 7.62
CA VAL A 3 -20.92 -2.29 8.00
C VAL A 3 -20.06 -1.76 6.86
N LEU A 4 -19.25 -2.62 6.23
CA LEU A 4 -18.40 -2.24 5.10
C LEU A 4 -19.23 -1.66 3.93
N ALA A 5 -20.38 -2.26 3.63
CA ALA A 5 -21.26 -1.78 2.57
C ALA A 5 -21.85 -0.37 2.86
N GLN A 6 -21.95 0.02 4.13
CA GLN A 6 -22.37 1.35 4.54
C GLN A 6 -21.21 2.35 4.44
N LEU A 7 -20.01 1.96 4.88
CA LEU A 7 -18.80 2.79 4.78
C LEU A 7 -18.43 3.11 3.34
N LEU A 8 -18.58 2.16 2.41
CA LEU A 8 -18.30 2.38 0.98
C LEU A 8 -19.23 3.39 0.31
N ARG A 9 -20.40 3.70 0.91
CA ARG A 9 -21.33 4.72 0.41
C ARG A 9 -20.97 6.14 0.83
N LEU A 10 -20.04 6.31 1.76
CA LEU A 10 -19.57 7.63 2.17
C LEU A 10 -18.87 8.36 1.01
N PRO A 11 -18.85 9.71 1.02
CA PRO A 11 -18.02 10.51 0.13
C PRO A 11 -16.55 10.05 0.15
N PRO A 12 -15.80 10.19 -0.96
CA PRO A 12 -14.41 9.75 -1.02
C PRO A 12 -13.50 10.35 0.07
N GLY A 13 -13.72 11.61 0.45
CA GLY A 13 -12.97 12.28 1.52
C GLY A 13 -13.20 11.60 2.87
N ASP A 14 -14.46 11.46 3.28
CA ASP A 14 -14.85 10.80 4.53
C ASP A 14 -14.36 9.34 4.61
N ARG A 15 -14.35 8.63 3.47
CA ARG A 15 -13.76 7.28 3.40
C ARG A 15 -12.26 7.30 3.66
N ALA A 16 -11.54 8.24 3.08
CA ALA A 16 -10.10 8.36 3.27
C ALA A 16 -9.77 8.73 4.72
N GLU A 17 -10.48 9.71 5.28
CA GLU A 17 -10.32 10.12 6.68
C GLU A 17 -10.62 8.97 7.64
N LEU A 18 -11.71 8.23 7.44
CA LEU A 18 -12.05 7.08 8.25
C LEU A 18 -11.02 5.94 8.10
N ALA A 19 -10.55 5.67 6.88
CA ALA A 19 -9.52 4.65 6.65
C ALA A 19 -8.23 5.00 7.40
N THR A 20 -7.81 6.27 7.37
CA THR A 20 -6.67 6.75 8.15
C THR A 20 -6.95 6.64 9.64
N ALA A 21 -8.11 7.09 10.14
CA ALA A 21 -8.43 7.01 11.57
C ALA A 21 -8.44 5.56 12.09
N LEU A 22 -8.99 4.62 11.31
CA LEU A 22 -8.97 3.20 11.65
C LEU A 22 -7.54 2.65 11.64
N TRP A 23 -6.73 3.00 10.63
CA TRP A 23 -5.31 2.62 10.57
C TRP A 23 -4.52 3.16 11.76
N GLU A 24 -4.72 4.43 12.11
CA GLU A 24 -4.06 5.11 13.23
C GLU A 24 -4.50 4.56 14.60
N SER A 25 -5.67 3.91 14.68
CA SER A 25 -6.17 3.31 15.91
C SER A 25 -5.53 1.98 16.30
N LEU A 26 -4.85 1.33 15.36
CA LEU A 26 -4.12 0.07 15.60
C LEU A 26 -2.84 0.32 16.38
N SER A 27 -2.47 -0.60 17.26
CA SER A 27 -1.12 -0.65 17.85
C SER A 27 -0.08 -1.05 16.81
N ASP A 28 1.20 -0.79 17.10
CA ASP A 28 2.29 -1.17 16.20
C ASP A 28 2.33 -2.70 16.00
N ASP A 29 2.11 -3.49 17.05
CA ASP A 29 2.01 -4.95 16.96
C ASP A 29 0.86 -5.40 16.05
N GLU A 30 -0.31 -4.75 16.10
CA GLU A 30 -1.46 -5.06 15.24
C GLU A 30 -1.18 -4.70 13.77
N ARG A 31 -0.46 -3.61 13.50
CA ARG A 31 -0.05 -3.23 12.14
C ARG A 31 1.02 -4.16 11.58
N GLU A 32 2.01 -4.49 12.39
CA GLU A 32 3.13 -5.34 11.98
C GLU A 32 2.72 -6.81 11.83
N GLY A 33 1.82 -7.29 12.69
CA GLY A 33 1.34 -8.67 12.66
C GLY A 33 0.55 -9.02 11.39
N GLU A 34 -0.30 -8.11 10.93
CA GLU A 34 -1.14 -8.32 9.73
C GLU A 34 -0.37 -8.10 8.41
N LEU A 35 0.73 -7.33 8.44
CA LEU A 35 1.52 -6.97 7.25
C LEU A 35 2.98 -7.45 7.32
N ALA A 36 3.24 -8.53 8.06
CA ALA A 36 4.58 -9.07 8.20
C ALA A 36 5.16 -9.46 6.83
N LEU A 37 6.19 -8.73 6.40
CA LEU A 37 6.91 -9.03 5.17
C LEU A 37 7.72 -10.30 5.33
N SER A 38 7.71 -11.17 4.32
CA SER A 38 8.66 -12.28 4.26
C SER A 38 10.11 -11.74 4.20
N PRO A 39 11.11 -12.53 4.61
CA PRO A 39 12.51 -12.15 4.47
C PRO A 39 12.88 -11.74 3.04
N GLU A 40 12.34 -12.45 2.04
CA GLU A 40 12.57 -12.19 0.62
C GLU A 40 11.92 -10.87 0.17
N GLN A 41 10.70 -10.59 0.65
CA GLN A 41 10.02 -9.32 0.35
C GLN A 41 10.78 -8.13 0.94
N ARG A 42 11.25 -8.25 2.18
CA ARG A 42 12.07 -7.21 2.83
C ARG A 42 13.38 -6.98 2.06
N ALA A 43 14.08 -8.07 1.71
CA ALA A 43 15.32 -7.98 0.93
C ALA A 43 15.10 -7.31 -0.45
N GLU A 44 13.97 -7.58 -1.11
CA GLU A 44 13.64 -6.93 -2.38
C GLU A 44 13.34 -5.43 -2.21
N LEU A 45 12.68 -5.03 -1.14
CA LEU A 45 12.46 -3.61 -0.83
C LEU A 45 13.79 -2.89 -0.57
N ASP A 46 14.67 -3.48 0.25
CA ASP A 46 16.00 -2.92 0.54
C ASP A 46 16.83 -2.78 -0.74
N ARG A 47 16.80 -3.80 -1.62
CA ARG A 47 17.48 -3.78 -2.92
C ARG A 47 16.95 -2.66 -3.83
N ARG A 48 15.62 -2.47 -3.91
CA ARG A 48 15.00 -1.41 -4.72
C ARG A 48 15.26 -0.03 -4.15
N TRP A 49 15.28 0.11 -2.84
CA TRP A 49 15.62 1.36 -2.17
C TRP A 49 17.05 1.78 -2.52
N ALA A 50 18.01 0.89 -2.34
CA ALA A 50 19.41 1.16 -2.67
C ALA A 50 19.62 1.45 -4.17
N ASP A 51 18.92 0.75 -5.07
CA ASP A 51 18.99 1.05 -6.51
C ASP A 51 18.42 2.43 -6.84
N HIS A 52 17.30 2.82 -6.22
CA HIS A 52 16.71 4.14 -6.41
C HIS A 52 17.61 5.27 -5.90
N GLU A 53 18.27 5.09 -4.73
CA GLU A 53 19.23 6.06 -4.20
C GLU A 53 20.41 6.30 -5.15
N ASN A 54 20.90 5.23 -5.79
CA ASN A 54 22.04 5.31 -6.72
C ASN A 54 21.63 5.69 -8.15
N ARG A 55 20.39 5.37 -8.55
CA ARG A 55 19.86 5.51 -9.91
C ARG A 55 18.39 5.96 -9.85
N PRO A 56 18.13 7.24 -9.49
CA PRO A 56 16.77 7.71 -9.27
C PRO A 56 15.88 7.63 -10.52
N ASP A 57 16.48 7.72 -11.72
CA ASP A 57 15.79 7.61 -13.00
C ASP A 57 15.48 6.15 -13.41
N ASN A 58 16.01 5.16 -12.68
CA ASN A 58 15.77 3.74 -12.92
C ASN A 58 14.42 3.30 -12.34
N VAL A 59 13.36 4.02 -12.70
CA VAL A 59 12.00 3.81 -12.21
C VAL A 59 11.02 3.68 -13.36
N VAL A 60 10.01 2.84 -13.17
CA VAL A 60 8.87 2.75 -14.10
C VAL A 60 7.82 3.76 -13.64
N PRO A 61 7.33 4.67 -14.50
CA PRO A 61 6.25 5.57 -14.16
C PRO A 61 5.03 4.79 -13.64
N TRP A 62 4.39 5.28 -12.59
CA TRP A 62 3.25 4.57 -11.98
C TRP A 62 2.11 4.32 -12.96
N SER A 63 1.88 5.22 -13.92
CA SER A 63 0.90 5.01 -15.00
C SER A 63 1.18 3.74 -15.81
N GLU A 64 2.44 3.46 -16.12
CA GLU A 64 2.86 2.26 -16.83
C GLU A 64 2.78 1.01 -15.93
N GLY A 65 3.28 1.11 -14.69
CA GLY A 65 3.20 0.00 -13.73
C GLY A 65 1.75 -0.43 -13.46
N ARG A 66 0.87 0.55 -13.23
CA ARG A 66 -0.57 0.32 -13.05
C ARG A 66 -1.21 -0.30 -14.29
N ARG A 67 -0.83 0.14 -15.50
CA ARG A 67 -1.33 -0.45 -16.74
C ARG A 67 -1.00 -1.94 -16.83
N LYS A 68 0.25 -2.34 -16.52
CA LYS A 68 0.67 -3.75 -16.52
C LYS A 68 -0.11 -4.59 -15.49
N LEU A 69 -0.24 -4.07 -14.26
CA LEU A 69 -1.02 -4.73 -13.19
C LEU A 69 -2.48 -4.97 -13.57
N LEU A 70 -3.14 -3.99 -14.21
CA LEU A 70 -4.52 -4.12 -14.67
C LEU A 70 -4.66 -5.05 -15.89
N ALA A 71 -3.59 -5.19 -16.67
CA ALA A 71 -3.52 -6.12 -17.80
C ALA A 71 -3.21 -7.56 -17.37
N GLY A 72 -2.79 -7.79 -16.12
CA GLY A 72 -2.37 -9.10 -15.62
C GLY A 72 -1.01 -9.55 -16.16
N GLU A 73 -0.19 -8.59 -16.62
CA GLU A 73 1.18 -8.80 -17.12
C GLU A 73 2.23 -8.71 -16.02
#